data_AF-A0A1I2M4U8-F1
#
_entry.id   AF-A0A1I2M4U8-F1
#
_cell.length_a   1.000
_cell.length_b   1.000
_cell.length_c   1.000
_cell.angle_alpha   90.00
_cell.angle_beta   90.00
_cell.angle_gamma   90.00
#
_symmetry.space_group_name_H-M   'P 1'
#
loop_
_entity.id
_entity.type
_entity.pdbx_description
1 polymer ?
#
loop_
_entity_poly.entity_id
_entity_poly.type
_entity_poly.pdbx_seq_one_letter_code
_entity_poly.pdbx_strand_id
1 'polypeptide(L)'
;MAPNYEETVGDVPNVLFGNGWIIDDDGKVFIYYASSDTRSHVAVSSVEKLLDYVINTRQDKYTSEESVKAILQQVEKNKMITGK
;
A
#
# COMPACT_ATOMS: atom_id res chain seq x y z
N MET A 1 1.10 -2.45 -2.45
CA MET A 1 0.24 -3.59 -2.06
C MET A 1 0.97 -4.88 -2.37
N ALA A 2 0.65 -5.97 -1.68
CA ALA A 2 1.13 -7.33 -1.95
C ALA A 2 -0.04 -8.30 -1.75
N PRO A 3 -0.05 -9.48 -2.40
CA PRO A 3 -1.12 -10.46 -2.19
C PRO A 3 -1.24 -10.86 -0.72
N ASN A 4 -2.46 -10.92 -0.19
CA ASN A 4 -2.74 -11.42 1.14
C ASN A 4 -3.49 -12.76 1.10
N TYR A 5 -3.17 -13.69 2.01
CA TYR A 5 -3.90 -14.94 2.25
C TYR A 5 -4.47 -15.60 0.97
N GLU A 6 -5.78 -15.51 0.75
CA GLU A 6 -6.50 -16.12 -0.38
C GLU A 6 -6.06 -15.56 -1.74
N GLU A 7 -5.58 -14.32 -1.80
CA GLU A 7 -5.02 -13.68 -3.00
C GLU A 7 -3.70 -14.32 -3.45
N THR A 8 -3.06 -15.17 -2.64
CA THR A 8 -1.83 -15.87 -3.01
C THR A 8 -2.09 -17.12 -3.87
N VAL A 9 -3.33 -17.60 -3.93
CA VAL A 9 -3.72 -18.85 -4.59
C VAL A 9 -4.62 -18.59 -5.79
N GLY A 10 -4.25 -19.16 -6.93
CA GLY A 10 -4.99 -19.12 -8.19
C GLY A 10 -4.16 -19.71 -9.34
N ASP A 11 -4.63 -19.51 -10.57
CA ASP A 11 -3.98 -20.01 -11.79
C ASP A 11 -2.52 -19.54 -11.92
N VAL A 12 -2.25 -18.29 -11.51
CA VAL A 12 -0.89 -17.74 -11.39
C VAL A 12 -0.66 -17.24 -9.95
N PRO A 13 -0.11 -18.06 -9.04
CA PRO A 13 -0.05 -17.71 -7.62
C PRO A 13 0.82 -16.48 -7.35
N ASN A 14 0.53 -15.79 -6.23
CA ASN A 14 1.33 -14.68 -5.71
C ASN A 14 1.42 -13.44 -6.64
N VAL A 15 0.32 -13.11 -7.33
CA VAL A 15 0.22 -11.95 -8.24
C VAL A 15 -0.92 -11.04 -7.82
N LEU A 16 -0.68 -9.73 -7.81
CA LEU A 16 -1.72 -8.71 -7.91
C LEU A 16 -1.53 -7.93 -9.22
N PHE A 17 -2.63 -7.65 -9.92
CA PHE A 17 -2.59 -6.85 -11.14
C PHE A 17 -3.72 -5.83 -11.18
N GLY A 18 -3.40 -4.54 -11.17
CA GLY A 18 -4.37 -3.45 -11.28
C GLY A 18 -4.54 -3.00 -12.73
N ASN A 19 -5.78 -3.01 -13.22
CA ASN A 19 -6.08 -2.67 -14.62
C ASN A 19 -7.12 -1.54 -14.78
N GLY A 20 -7.60 -0.96 -13.68
CA GLY A 20 -8.50 0.18 -13.74
C GLY A 20 -8.85 0.73 -12.36
N TRP A 21 -9.23 2.00 -12.32
CA TRP A 21 -9.83 2.63 -11.15
C TRP A 21 -10.97 3.56 -11.57
N ILE A 22 -11.83 3.93 -10.63
CA ILE A 22 -12.89 4.92 -10.80
C ILE A 22 -12.81 5.90 -9.63
N ILE A 23 -12.97 7.18 -9.93
CA ILE A 23 -13.14 8.23 -8.91
C ILE A 23 -14.62 8.58 -8.89
N ASP A 24 -15.21 8.58 -7.69
CA ASP A 24 -16.59 8.98 -7.45
C ASP A 24 -16.68 10.48 -7.18
N ASP A 25 -17.88 11.05 -7.29
CA ASP A 25 -18.12 12.49 -7.12
C ASP A 25 -17.80 12.97 -5.69
N ASP A 26 -17.84 12.06 -4.70
CA ASP A 26 -17.48 12.33 -3.31
C ASP A 26 -15.97 12.22 -3.01
N GLY A 27 -15.15 12.00 -4.04
CA GLY A 27 -13.69 11.89 -3.94
C GLY A 27 -13.17 10.50 -3.55
N LYS A 28 -14.05 9.50 -3.37
CA LYS A 28 -13.63 8.11 -3.21
C LYS A 28 -12.98 7.59 -4.49
N VAL A 29 -11.97 6.76 -4.32
CA VAL A 29 -11.29 6.05 -5.41
C VAL A 29 -11.48 4.56 -5.21
N PHE A 30 -12.06 3.90 -6.21
CA PHE A 30 -12.21 2.45 -6.29
C PHE A 30 -11.14 1.89 -7.22
N ILE A 31 -10.20 1.12 -6.69
CA ILE A 31 -9.10 0.49 -7.45
C ILE A 31 -9.45 -0.97 -7.69
N TYR A 32 -9.65 -1.33 -8.96
CA TYR A 32 -9.93 -2.71 -9.36
C TYR A 32 -8.63 -3.43 -9.67
N TYR A 33 -8.40 -4.53 -8.98
CA TYR A 33 -7.21 -5.35 -9.16
C TYR A 33 -7.56 -6.84 -9.11
N ALA A 34 -6.91 -7.63 -9.96
CA ALA A 34 -7.01 -9.08 -9.93
C ALA A 34 -6.00 -9.69 -8.95
N SER A 35 -6.36 -10.80 -8.32
CA SER A 35 -5.41 -11.67 -7.63
C SER A 35 -5.25 -12.99 -8.35
N SER A 36 -4.01 -13.40 -8.54
CA SER A 36 -3.60 -14.68 -9.09
C SER A 36 -4.30 -15.13 -10.38
N ASP A 37 -4.56 -14.18 -11.28
CA ASP A 37 -5.26 -14.37 -12.57
C ASP A 37 -6.61 -15.09 -12.46
N THR A 38 -7.22 -15.09 -11.27
CA THR A 38 -8.40 -15.92 -10.98
C THR A 38 -9.63 -15.09 -10.62
N ARG A 39 -9.45 -13.99 -9.89
CA ARG A 39 -10.56 -13.21 -9.32
C ARG A 39 -10.22 -11.73 -9.26
N SER A 40 -11.26 -10.88 -9.36
CA SER A 40 -11.13 -9.43 -9.25
C SER A 40 -11.62 -8.94 -7.89
N HIS A 41 -10.90 -7.96 -7.33
CA HIS A 41 -11.12 -7.32 -6.04
C HIS A 41 -11.24 -5.81 -6.21
N VAL A 42 -11.71 -5.14 -5.16
CA VAL A 42 -11.74 -3.68 -5.08
C VAL A 42 -11.09 -3.19 -3.79
N ALA A 43 -10.12 -2.28 -3.92
CA ALA A 43 -9.61 -1.49 -2.80
C ALA A 43 -10.20 -0.08 -2.86
N VAL A 44 -10.64 0.44 -1.71
CA VAL A 44 -11.29 1.76 -1.62
C VAL A 44 -10.37 2.75 -0.89
N SER A 45 -10.15 3.91 -1.48
CA SER A 45 -9.35 5.01 -0.92
C SER A 45 -9.98 6.38 -1.25
N SER A 46 -9.23 7.46 -1.12
CA SER A 46 -9.55 8.80 -1.64
C SER A 46 -8.33 9.41 -2.33
N VAL A 47 -8.55 10.43 -3.17
CA VAL A 47 -7.45 11.13 -3.85
C VAL A 47 -6.44 11.70 -2.85
N GLU A 48 -6.93 12.28 -1.75
CA GLU A 48 -6.08 12.87 -0.70
C GLU A 48 -5.20 11.81 -0.04
N LYS A 49 -5.75 10.64 0.29
CA LYS A 49 -4.99 9.53 0.88
C LYS A 49 -3.96 8.96 -0.08
N LEU A 50 -4.29 8.85 -1.36
CA LEU A 50 -3.36 8.34 -2.38
C LEU A 50 -2.21 9.33 -2.61
N LEU A 51 -2.49 10.63 -2.68
CA LEU A 51 -1.46 11.66 -2.79
C LEU A 51 -0.58 11.73 -1.54
N ASP A 52 -1.17 11.67 -0.34
CA ASP A 52 -0.43 11.60 0.91
C ASP A 52 0.52 10.41 0.94
N TYR A 53 0.04 9.22 0.56
CA TYR A 53 0.87 8.03 0.45
C TYR A 53 2.05 8.24 -0.52
N VAL A 54 1.82 8.80 -1.71
CA VAL A 54 2.89 9.01 -2.71
C VAL A 54 3.93 10.03 -2.24
N ILE A 55 3.49 11.11 -1.59
CA ILE A 55 4.35 12.25 -1.22
C ILE A 55 5.10 11.98 0.09
N ASN A 56 4.43 11.38 1.07
CA ASN A 56 4.94 11.30 2.44
C ASN A 56 5.47 9.92 2.83
N THR A 57 5.23 8.86 2.03
CA THR A 57 5.93 7.59 2.22
C THR A 57 7.40 7.77 1.91
N ARG A 58 8.26 7.32 2.83
CA ARG A 58 9.71 7.46 2.68
C ARG A 58 10.18 6.67 1.45
N GLN A 59 11.03 7.31 0.65
CA GLN A 59 11.66 6.65 -0.49
C GLN A 59 12.59 5.52 -0.04
N ASP A 60 12.65 4.47 -0.85
CA ASP A 60 13.60 3.37 -0.65
C ASP A 60 15.04 3.87 -0.89
N LYS A 61 15.95 3.42 -0.03
CA LYS A 61 17.39 3.70 -0.12
C LYS A 61 18.20 2.48 -0.53
N TYR A 62 17.52 1.40 -0.91
CA TYR A 62 18.05 0.20 -1.56
C TYR A 62 19.02 -0.64 -0.70
N THR A 63 19.09 -0.39 0.61
CA THR A 63 19.86 -1.22 1.55
C THR A 63 19.07 -1.52 2.82
N SER A 64 19.34 -2.68 3.41
CA SER A 64 18.74 -3.10 4.68
C SER A 64 19.12 -2.14 5.82
N GLU A 65 20.37 -1.68 5.87
CA GLU A 65 20.85 -0.74 6.89
C GLU A 65 20.04 0.56 6.88
N GLU A 66 19.85 1.18 5.70
CA GLU A 66 19.09 2.42 5.60
C GLU A 66 17.59 2.20 5.86
N SER A 67 17.05 1.02 5.56
CA SER A 67 15.68 0.64 5.93
C SER A 67 15.51 0.59 7.46
N VAL A 68 16.43 -0.06 8.17
CA VAL A 68 16.44 -0.13 9.65
C VAL A 68 16.56 1.27 10.25
N LYS A 69 17.48 2.09 9.75
CA LYS A 69 17.67 3.47 10.21
C LYS A 69 16.41 4.31 10.00
N ALA A 70 15.72 4.18 8.86
CA ALA A 70 14.45 4.84 8.63
C ALA A 70 13.42 4.41 9.68
N ILE A 71 13.22 3.11 9.92
CA ILE A 71 12.27 2.63 10.91
C ILE A 71 12.59 3.19 12.31
N LEU A 72 13.86 3.15 12.75
CA LEU A 72 14.28 3.68 14.03
C LEU A 72 13.98 5.19 14.19
N GLN A 73 14.23 5.99 13.14
CA GLN A 73 13.87 7.41 13.15
C GLN A 73 12.36 7.65 13.30
N GLN A 74 11.52 6.78 12.72
CA GLN A 74 10.06 6.90 12.91
C GLN A 74 9.66 6.52 14.33
N VAL A 75 10.25 5.46 14.89
CA VAL A 75 10.01 5.03 16.28
C VAL A 75 10.37 6.15 17.25
N GLU A 76 11.52 6.80 17.08
CA GLU A 76 11.95 7.88 17.96
C GLU A 76 10.98 9.07 17.94
N LYS A 77 10.53 9.49 16.74
CA LYS A 77 9.50 10.52 16.62
C LYS A 77 8.19 10.13 17.32
N ASN A 78 7.77 8.88 17.22
CA ASN A 78 6.56 8.38 17.86
C ASN A 78 6.68 8.33 19.39
N LYS A 79 7.87 8.02 19.93
CA LYS A 79 8.13 8.06 21.38
C LYS A 79 7.98 9.45 21.97
N MET A 80 8.46 10.48 21.26
CA MET A 80 8.30 11.88 21.68
C MET A 80 6.83 12.31 21.79
N ILE A 81 5.93 11.66 21.04
CA ILE A 81 4.48 11.91 21.09
C ILE A 81 3.81 11.06 22.17
N THR A 82 4.19 9.79 22.29
CA THR A 82 3.53 8.82 23.18
C THR A 82 4.05 8.84 24.62
N GLY A 83 5.15 9.54 24.89
CA GLY A 83 5.72 9.68 26.24
C GLY A 83 6.29 8.39 26.82
N LYS A 84 6.53 7.38 25.98
CA LYS A 84 7.14 6.08 26.32
C LYS A 84 8.51 5.94 25.66
#